data_AF-A0A7S1YW30-F1
#
_entry.id   AF-A0A7S1YW30-F1
#
_cell.length_a   1.000
_cell.length_b   1.000
_cell.length_c   1.000
_cell.angle_alpha   90.00
_cell.angle_beta   90.00
_cell.angle_gamma   90.00
#
_symmetry.space_group_name_H-M   'P 1'
#
loop_
_entity.id
_entity.type
_entity.pdbx_description
1 polymer ?
#
loop_
_entity_poly.entity_id
_entity_poly.type
_entity_poly.pdbx_seq_one_letter_code
_entity_poly.pdbx_strand_id
1 'polypeptide(L)'
;MENKFYHLSPSEQQQVLQHQQEQPRHIDWNARFSATKRTYVYRMIHLPVATEEYNIPFEHDRAWILDRKSTGGGQMNIKAMQEAASYMVGNGIDYSSFRGKSCQRSSPVVNVLSADVSCTPYYGNYTDFAAANMMTMINDDFSQHNKKITSSENESSSVTTGTQPIPASLITFTISGDSFVYRQVRNMVGCLVEIGKGKLQPTHVKDLLEKRQRKLAPAMAPAHGLFLVDVEHGDFSF
;
A
#
# COMPACT_ATOMS: atom_id res chain seq x y z
N MET A 1 -10.22 -33.60 -30.93
CA MET A 1 -10.12 -32.24 -30.34
C MET A 1 -9.69 -32.42 -28.90
N GLU A 2 -8.43 -32.15 -28.58
CA GLU A 2 -7.88 -32.30 -27.23
C GLU A 2 -8.43 -31.21 -26.31
N ASN A 3 -9.14 -31.63 -25.26
CA ASN A 3 -9.45 -30.79 -24.11
C ASN A 3 -8.14 -30.50 -23.37
N LYS A 4 -7.55 -29.33 -23.59
CA LYS A 4 -6.51 -28.80 -22.71
C LYS A 4 -7.16 -28.31 -21.42
N PHE A 5 -7.23 -29.18 -20.43
CA PHE A 5 -7.40 -28.76 -19.04
C PHE A 5 -6.22 -27.86 -18.69
N TYR A 6 -6.49 -26.65 -18.20
CA TYR A 6 -5.45 -25.81 -17.61
C TYR A 6 -4.92 -26.56 -16.38
N HIS A 7 -3.74 -27.15 -16.52
CA HIS A 7 -3.02 -27.75 -15.40
C HIS A 7 -2.57 -26.63 -14.46
N LEU A 8 -3.32 -26.38 -13.39
CA LEU A 8 -2.82 -25.68 -12.22
C LEU A 8 -1.81 -26.61 -11.54
N SER A 9 -0.59 -26.12 -11.29
CA SER A 9 0.47 -26.94 -10.70
C SER A 9 0.19 -27.19 -9.20
N PRO A 10 0.40 -28.41 -8.67
CA PRO A 10 0.15 -28.75 -7.26
C PRO A 10 0.96 -27.95 -6.22
N SER A 11 1.93 -27.12 -6.64
CA SER A 11 2.84 -26.38 -5.77
C SER A 11 2.30 -25.02 -5.30
N GLU A 12 1.13 -24.58 -5.76
CA GLU A 12 0.54 -23.31 -5.33
C GLU A 12 -0.39 -23.55 -4.13
N GLN A 13 -0.18 -22.83 -3.03
CA GLN A 13 -1.08 -22.81 -1.87
C GLN A 13 -2.41 -22.16 -2.26
N GLN A 14 -3.28 -22.92 -2.91
CA GLN A 14 -4.59 -22.48 -3.36
C GLN A 14 -5.67 -23.01 -2.42
N GLN A 15 -6.61 -22.16 -2.05
CA GLN A 15 -7.79 -22.54 -1.29
C GLN A 15 -9.03 -21.96 -1.94
N VAL A 16 -10.05 -22.80 -2.14
CA VAL A 16 -11.37 -22.33 -2.56
C VAL A 16 -12.07 -21.74 -1.34
N LEU A 17 -12.31 -20.43 -1.36
CA LEU A 17 -12.97 -19.73 -0.26
C LEU A 17 -14.49 -19.91 -0.28
N GLN A 18 -15.10 -19.98 -1.46
CA GLN A 18 -16.55 -20.12 -1.66
C GLN A 18 -16.85 -20.86 -2.95
N HIS A 19 -17.90 -21.69 -2.93
CA HIS A 19 -18.47 -22.34 -4.11
C HIS A 19 -19.98 -22.21 -4.06
N GLN A 20 -20.57 -21.62 -5.10
CA GLN A 20 -22.01 -21.52 -5.27
C GLN A 20 -22.37 -22.04 -6.66
N GLN A 21 -23.41 -22.86 -6.72
CA GLN A 21 -23.97 -23.34 -7.97
C GLN A 21 -25.33 -22.67 -8.17
N GLU A 22 -25.34 -21.58 -8.95
CA GLU A 22 -26.57 -20.90 -9.32
C GLU A 22 -27.05 -21.36 -10.70
N GLN A 23 -28.37 -21.52 -10.85
CA GLN A 23 -29.02 -21.65 -12.16
C GLN A 23 -29.07 -20.24 -12.76
N PRO A 24 -28.25 -19.88 -13.76
CA PRO A 24 -28.18 -18.50 -14.22
C PRO A 24 -29.56 -18.09 -14.73
N ARG A 25 -30.16 -17.08 -14.08
CA ARG A 25 -31.33 -16.38 -14.60
C ARG A 25 -30.87 -15.59 -15.84
N HIS A 26 -30.82 -16.29 -16.98
CA HIS A 26 -30.80 -15.72 -18.32
C HIS A 26 -29.76 -14.61 -18.60
N ILE A 27 -28.52 -14.72 -18.10
CA ILE A 27 -27.44 -13.80 -18.46
C ILE A 27 -26.14 -14.54 -18.81
N ASP A 28 -25.50 -14.10 -19.90
CA ASP A 28 -24.12 -14.41 -20.30
C ASP A 28 -23.12 -13.85 -19.27
N TRP A 29 -23.01 -14.51 -18.11
CA TRP A 29 -22.04 -14.15 -17.09
C TRP A 29 -20.64 -14.66 -17.44
N ASN A 30 -19.62 -13.84 -17.18
CA ASN A 30 -18.22 -14.20 -17.30
C ASN A 30 -17.36 -13.51 -16.23
N ALA A 31 -16.57 -14.29 -15.48
CA ALA A 31 -15.71 -13.78 -14.41
C ALA A 31 -14.83 -12.58 -14.80
N ARG A 32 -14.39 -12.51 -16.07
CA ARG A 32 -13.61 -11.41 -16.61
C ARG A 32 -14.48 -10.30 -17.21
N PHE A 33 -15.35 -10.65 -18.15
CA PHE A 33 -16.06 -9.64 -18.95
C PHE A 33 -17.22 -8.98 -18.20
N SER A 34 -17.79 -9.65 -17.20
CA SER A 34 -18.86 -9.11 -16.35
C SER A 34 -18.34 -8.30 -15.16
N ALA A 35 -17.04 -8.37 -14.85
CA ALA A 35 -16.49 -7.62 -13.72
C ALA A 35 -16.38 -6.12 -14.04
N THR A 36 -16.93 -5.30 -13.16
CA THR A 36 -17.08 -3.84 -13.29
C THR A 36 -16.02 -3.07 -12.50
N LYS A 37 -15.48 -3.67 -11.43
CA LYS A 37 -14.43 -3.07 -10.61
C LYS A 37 -13.45 -4.12 -10.09
N ARG A 38 -12.18 -3.75 -9.99
CA ARG A 38 -11.15 -4.54 -9.29
C ARG A 38 -10.47 -3.64 -8.28
N THR A 39 -10.29 -4.16 -7.07
CA THR A 39 -9.60 -3.47 -5.98
C THR A 39 -8.30 -4.19 -5.69
N TYR A 40 -7.20 -3.48 -5.81
CA TYR A 40 -5.88 -3.96 -5.44
C TYR A 40 -5.43 -3.31 -4.14
N VAL A 41 -4.76 -4.09 -3.30
CA VAL A 41 -4.03 -3.61 -2.14
C VAL A 41 -2.56 -3.87 -2.33
N TYR A 42 -1.73 -2.85 -2.12
CA TYR A 42 -0.29 -2.99 -2.03
C TYR A 42 0.18 -2.76 -0.59
N ARG A 43 0.95 -3.69 -0.06
CA ARG A 43 1.52 -3.63 1.29
C ARG A 43 3.00 -3.26 1.25
N MET A 44 3.38 -2.27 2.05
CA MET A 44 4.77 -1.86 2.27
C MET A 44 5.02 -1.69 3.76
N ILE A 45 6.12 -2.24 4.26
CA ILE A 45 6.55 -2.04 5.65
C ILE A 45 7.74 -1.10 5.65
N HIS A 46 7.62 0.02 6.35
CA HIS A 46 8.71 0.96 6.56
C HIS A 46 9.36 0.71 7.93
N LEU A 47 10.67 0.47 7.91
CA LEU A 47 11.50 0.26 9.09
C LEU A 47 12.41 1.49 9.27
N PRO A 48 12.08 2.43 10.17
CA PRO A 48 12.86 3.67 10.34
C PRO A 48 14.18 3.45 11.11
N VAL A 49 14.29 2.33 11.84
CA VAL A 49 15.50 1.93 12.58
C VAL A 49 16.21 0.74 11.90
N ALA A 50 17.38 0.35 12.40
CA ALA A 50 18.20 -0.68 11.75
C ALA A 50 17.47 -2.03 11.71
N THR A 51 17.55 -2.72 10.57
CA THR A 51 16.85 -3.98 10.31
C THR A 51 17.31 -5.14 11.19
N GLU A 52 18.52 -5.06 11.75
CA GLU A 52 19.05 -6.05 12.71
C GLU A 52 18.17 -6.16 13.96
N GLU A 53 17.37 -5.13 14.25
CA GLU A 53 16.40 -5.10 15.36
C GLU A 53 15.01 -5.61 14.95
N TYR A 54 14.70 -5.68 13.64
CA TYR A 54 13.39 -6.08 13.13
C TYR A 54 13.45 -7.42 12.39
N ASN A 55 13.12 -8.50 13.11
CA ASN A 55 12.84 -9.78 12.47
C ASN A 55 11.39 -9.81 11.97
N ILE A 56 11.16 -9.84 10.65
CA ILE A 56 9.82 -9.88 10.05
C ILE A 56 9.64 -11.11 9.16
N PRO A 57 9.87 -12.33 9.69
CA PRO A 57 10.00 -13.55 8.90
C PRO A 57 8.70 -13.89 8.17
N PHE A 58 7.58 -13.42 8.71
CA PHE A 58 6.27 -13.62 8.13
C PHE A 58 6.04 -12.74 6.89
N GLU A 59 6.67 -11.57 6.75
CA GLU A 59 6.27 -10.62 5.69
C GLU A 59 7.14 -10.63 4.43
N HIS A 60 8.20 -11.46 4.38
CA HIS A 60 9.20 -11.46 3.30
C HIS A 60 8.60 -11.50 1.89
N ASP A 61 7.57 -12.31 1.67
CA ASP A 61 6.88 -12.45 0.39
C ASP A 61 5.45 -11.88 0.40
N ARG A 62 5.14 -11.00 1.36
CA ARG A 62 3.80 -10.41 1.52
C ARG A 62 3.78 -8.89 1.67
N ALA A 63 4.94 -8.26 1.82
CA ALA A 63 5.06 -6.81 1.84
C ALA A 63 6.40 -6.37 1.27
N TRP A 64 6.41 -5.20 0.62
CA TRP A 64 7.68 -4.58 0.25
C TRP A 64 8.33 -3.97 1.49
N ILE A 65 9.48 -4.50 1.88
CA ILE A 65 10.23 -3.98 3.02
C ILE A 65 11.10 -2.80 2.57
N LEU A 66 10.87 -1.65 3.20
CA LEU A 66 11.63 -0.42 2.99
C LEU A 66 12.42 -0.12 4.25
N ASP A 67 13.72 -0.39 4.21
CA ASP A 67 14.62 -0.24 5.34
C ASP A 67 15.11 1.20 5.55
N ARG A 68 15.75 1.42 6.70
CA ARG A 68 16.38 2.69 7.06
C ARG A 68 17.33 3.21 5.98
N LYS A 69 18.12 2.33 5.34
CA LYS A 69 19.06 2.71 4.28
C LYS A 69 18.33 3.29 3.08
N SER A 70 17.17 2.75 2.75
CA SER A 70 16.35 3.18 1.61
C SER A 70 15.65 4.52 1.82
N THR A 71 15.47 4.97 3.08
CA THR A 71 14.82 6.25 3.42
C THR A 71 15.75 7.29 4.03
N GLY A 72 17.04 6.96 4.21
CA GLY A 72 17.98 7.82 4.94
C GLY A 72 17.62 7.99 6.43
N GLY A 73 16.84 7.07 6.99
CA GLY A 73 16.30 7.17 8.36
C GLY A 73 15.14 8.16 8.54
N GLY A 74 14.68 8.80 7.46
CA GLY A 74 13.49 9.67 7.50
C GLY A 74 12.19 8.88 7.57
N GLN A 75 11.15 9.54 8.11
CA GLN A 75 9.76 9.10 8.01
C GLN A 75 9.21 9.28 6.59
N MET A 76 8.26 8.44 6.21
CA MET A 76 7.54 8.58 4.94
C MET A 76 6.50 9.70 5.02
N ASN A 77 6.51 10.62 4.04
CA ASN A 77 5.52 11.69 3.96
C ASN A 77 4.17 11.16 3.43
N ILE A 78 3.32 10.66 4.34
CA ILE A 78 2.01 10.07 4.00
C ILE A 78 1.09 11.10 3.33
N LYS A 79 1.08 12.35 3.81
CA LYS A 79 0.23 13.41 3.23
C LYS A 79 0.59 13.70 1.78
N ALA A 80 1.87 13.78 1.46
CA ALA A 80 2.32 13.96 0.08
C ALA A 80 1.94 12.77 -0.81
N MET A 81 2.02 11.54 -0.29
CA MET A 81 1.56 10.35 -1.02
C MET A 81 0.05 10.38 -1.27
N GLN A 82 -0.75 10.79 -0.28
CA GLN A 82 -2.20 10.92 -0.43
C GLN A 82 -2.57 12.01 -1.45
N GLU A 83 -1.92 13.16 -1.39
CA GLU A 83 -2.09 14.23 -2.38
C GLU A 83 -1.77 13.73 -3.79
N ALA A 84 -0.61 13.09 -3.96
CA ALA A 84 -0.18 12.53 -5.23
C ALA A 84 -1.13 11.45 -5.76
N ALA A 85 -1.64 10.57 -4.88
CA ALA A 85 -2.60 9.53 -5.23
C ALA A 85 -3.91 10.14 -5.76
N SER A 86 -4.36 11.25 -5.18
CA SER A 86 -5.57 11.96 -5.65
C SER A 86 -5.45 12.41 -7.12
N TYR A 87 -4.25 12.80 -7.57
CA TYR A 87 -4.01 13.18 -8.96
C TYR A 87 -4.01 11.99 -9.93
N MET A 88 -3.90 10.76 -9.42
CA MET A 88 -3.96 9.55 -10.25
C MET A 88 -5.39 9.04 -10.46
N VAL A 89 -6.39 9.58 -9.76
CA VAL A 89 -7.80 9.20 -9.88
C VAL A 89 -8.44 9.97 -11.04
N GLY A 90 -9.22 9.28 -11.85
CA GLY A 90 -9.92 9.90 -12.96
C GLY A 90 -10.50 8.91 -13.97
N ASN A 91 -11.39 9.43 -14.81
CA ASN A 91 -12.02 8.69 -15.90
C ASN A 91 -11.41 9.09 -17.24
N GLY A 92 -11.16 8.12 -18.11
CA GLY A 92 -10.63 8.35 -19.45
C GLY A 92 -9.21 8.90 -19.45
N ILE A 93 -8.42 8.63 -18.41
CA ILE A 93 -7.04 9.10 -18.29
C ILE A 93 -6.08 8.17 -19.03
N ASP A 94 -5.11 8.75 -19.74
CA ASP A 94 -4.04 8.02 -20.41
C ASP A 94 -2.92 7.66 -19.41
N TYR A 95 -2.79 6.37 -19.09
CA TYR A 95 -1.77 5.87 -18.15
C TYR A 95 -0.52 5.34 -18.85
N SER A 96 -0.16 5.86 -20.03
CA SER A 96 1.06 5.44 -20.75
C SER A 96 2.33 5.56 -19.91
N SER A 97 2.43 6.57 -19.04
CA SER A 97 3.56 6.73 -18.10
C SER A 97 3.63 5.63 -17.05
N PHE A 98 2.52 4.96 -16.76
CA PHE A 98 2.44 3.84 -15.82
C PHE A 98 2.27 2.49 -16.53
N ARG A 99 2.39 2.44 -17.86
CA ARG A 99 2.23 1.23 -18.68
C ARG A 99 3.55 0.48 -18.84
N GLY A 100 3.54 -0.83 -18.61
CA GLY A 100 4.68 -1.72 -18.87
C GLY A 100 4.90 -2.00 -20.36
N LYS A 101 6.17 -2.26 -20.75
CA LYS A 101 6.59 -2.47 -22.16
C LYS A 101 5.89 -3.62 -22.89
N SER A 102 5.44 -4.66 -22.20
CA SER A 102 4.83 -5.86 -22.80
C SER A 102 3.29 -5.87 -22.74
N CYS A 103 2.67 -4.69 -22.69
CA CYS A 103 1.22 -4.57 -22.57
C CYS A 103 0.53 -4.81 -23.92
N GLN A 104 -0.31 -5.84 -24.00
CA GLN A 104 -1.06 -6.21 -25.21
C GLN A 104 -2.33 -5.38 -25.45
N ARG A 105 -2.73 -4.53 -24.51
CA ARG A 105 -3.92 -3.68 -24.65
C ARG A 105 -3.70 -2.62 -25.72
N SER A 106 -4.67 -2.36 -26.58
CA SER A 106 -4.56 -1.32 -27.62
C SER A 106 -4.49 0.08 -26.99
N SER A 107 -5.43 0.41 -26.11
CA SER A 107 -5.52 1.72 -25.47
C SER A 107 -4.88 1.75 -24.07
N PRO A 108 -4.04 2.76 -23.75
CA PRO A 108 -3.56 3.03 -22.39
C PRO A 108 -4.59 3.78 -21.52
N VAL A 109 -5.75 4.10 -22.09
CA VAL A 109 -6.80 4.87 -21.43
C VAL A 109 -7.68 3.96 -20.58
N VAL A 110 -7.75 4.23 -19.28
CA VAL A 110 -8.53 3.45 -18.29
C VAL A 110 -9.12 4.36 -17.21
N ASN A 111 -9.95 3.80 -16.33
CA ASN A 111 -10.53 4.51 -15.20
C ASN A 111 -9.93 4.02 -13.88
N VAL A 112 -9.35 4.93 -13.11
CA VAL A 112 -9.01 4.71 -11.70
C VAL A 112 -10.07 5.43 -10.87
N LEU A 113 -10.85 4.65 -10.12
CA LEU A 113 -12.01 5.13 -9.37
C LEU A 113 -11.62 5.63 -7.97
N SER A 114 -10.65 4.99 -7.33
CA SER A 114 -10.08 5.45 -6.06
C SER A 114 -8.60 5.05 -5.94
N ALA A 115 -7.85 5.84 -5.17
CA ALA A 115 -6.47 5.56 -4.82
C ALA A 115 -6.20 6.14 -3.43
N ASP A 116 -6.15 5.26 -2.44
CA ASP A 116 -6.02 5.60 -1.03
C ASP A 116 -4.69 5.14 -0.47
N VAL A 117 -4.08 5.96 0.38
CA VAL A 117 -2.84 5.62 1.10
C VAL A 117 -3.10 5.75 2.59
N SER A 118 -2.94 4.66 3.33
CA SER A 118 -3.06 4.63 4.79
C SER A 118 -1.74 4.19 5.41
N CYS A 119 -1.54 4.59 6.66
CA CYS A 119 -0.36 4.25 7.45
C CYS A 119 -0.81 3.85 8.85
N THR A 120 -0.45 2.64 9.26
CA THR A 120 -0.71 2.14 10.61
C THR A 120 0.60 1.70 11.24
N PRO A 121 0.76 1.79 12.57
CA PRO A 121 1.87 1.11 13.23
C PRO A 121 1.91 -0.38 12.85
N TYR A 122 3.10 -0.93 12.69
CA TYR A 122 3.34 -2.34 12.42
C TYR A 122 4.15 -2.93 13.58
N TYR A 123 3.51 -3.82 14.33
CA TYR A 123 4.06 -4.40 15.56
C TYR A 123 4.51 -5.84 15.32
N GLY A 124 5.36 -6.06 14.32
CA GLY A 124 5.64 -7.37 13.71
C GLY A 124 5.89 -8.54 14.66
N ASN A 125 6.34 -8.30 15.90
CA ASN A 125 6.63 -9.32 16.91
C ASN A 125 6.02 -9.00 18.29
N TYR A 126 5.89 -10.02 19.15
CA TYR A 126 5.36 -9.95 20.53
C TYR A 126 6.07 -8.89 21.41
N THR A 127 7.35 -8.57 21.13
CA THR A 127 8.14 -7.57 21.87
C THR A 127 7.65 -6.14 21.67
N ASP A 128 7.09 -5.82 20.51
CA ASP A 128 6.53 -4.49 20.23
C ASP A 128 5.22 -4.26 21.02
N PHE A 129 4.45 -5.32 21.25
CA PHE A 129 3.27 -5.28 22.13
C PHE A 129 3.64 -5.03 23.59
N ALA A 130 4.74 -5.65 24.07
CA ALA A 130 5.24 -5.41 25.43
C ALA A 130 5.71 -3.97 25.62
N ALA A 131 6.44 -3.40 24.63
CA ALA A 131 6.86 -2.01 24.65
C ALA A 131 5.67 -1.03 24.56
N ALA A 132 4.69 -1.31 23.69
CA ALA A 132 3.47 -0.51 23.58
C ALA A 132 2.63 -0.55 24.87
N ASN A 133 2.47 -1.73 25.48
CA ASN A 133 1.73 -1.90 26.75
C ASN A 133 2.47 -1.27 27.94
N MET A 134 3.80 -1.38 28.03
CA MET A 134 4.60 -0.65 29.03
C MET A 134 4.43 0.86 28.88
N MET A 135 4.36 1.37 27.65
CA MET A 135 4.21 2.79 27.37
C MET A 135 2.81 3.31 27.74
N THR A 136 1.75 2.52 27.51
CA THR A 136 0.39 2.88 27.98
C THR A 136 0.34 2.92 29.51
N MET A 137 0.94 1.93 30.19
CA MET A 137 0.99 1.88 31.66
C MET A 137 1.79 3.04 32.27
N ILE A 138 2.91 3.45 31.66
CA ILE A 138 3.72 4.58 32.14
C ILE A 138 2.97 5.91 32.00
N ASN A 139 2.25 6.13 30.89
CA ASN A 139 1.49 7.37 30.69
C ASN A 139 0.28 7.48 31.64
N ASP A 140 -0.37 6.36 31.96
CA ASP A 140 -1.48 6.34 32.91
C ASP A 140 -1.00 6.63 34.35
N ASP A 141 0.17 6.12 34.76
CA ASP A 141 0.77 6.44 36.06
C ASP A 141 1.20 7.92 36.17
N PHE A 142 1.73 8.50 35.08
CA PHE A 142 2.14 9.90 35.04
C PHE A 142 0.95 10.88 35.08
N SER A 143 -0.19 10.49 34.48
CA SER A 143 -1.41 11.30 34.51
C SER A 143 -2.12 11.28 35.86
N GLN A 144 -1.89 10.25 36.69
CA GLN A 144 -2.52 10.15 38.02
C GLN A 144 -1.74 10.89 39.12
N HIS A 145 -0.43 11.13 38.95
CA HIS A 145 0.41 11.75 39.98
C HIS A 145 0.65 13.26 39.84
N ASN A 146 0.29 13.90 38.73
CA ASN A 146 0.60 15.33 38.51
C ASN A 146 -0.56 16.31 38.80
N LYS A 147 -1.45 15.97 39.73
CA LYS A 147 -2.59 16.84 40.11
C LYS A 147 -2.27 17.87 41.20
N LYS A 148 -1.00 18.02 41.62
CA LYS A 148 -0.65 18.97 42.69
C LYS A 148 0.82 19.39 42.66
N ILE A 149 1.16 20.45 41.90
CA ILE A 149 2.19 21.43 42.27
C ILE A 149 1.82 22.76 41.59
N THR A 150 1.58 23.76 42.44
CA THR A 150 1.34 25.17 42.13
C THR A 150 2.65 25.96 42.25
N SER A 151 2.89 26.86 41.29
CA SER A 151 3.73 28.08 41.34
C SER A 151 5.25 28.01 41.64
N SER A 152 5.96 28.83 40.83
CA SER A 152 7.29 29.47 40.98
C SER A 152 8.58 28.72 40.62
N GLU A 153 9.26 29.33 39.64
CA GLU A 153 10.70 29.57 39.48
C GLU A 153 11.64 28.48 38.91
N ASN A 154 12.62 29.01 38.17
CA ASN A 154 13.55 28.37 37.25
C ASN A 154 14.42 27.27 37.89
N GLU A 155 14.59 26.16 37.19
CA GLU A 155 15.87 25.44 37.18
C GLU A 155 16.13 24.82 35.80
N SER A 156 17.25 25.24 35.21
CA SER A 156 17.84 24.67 34.01
C SER A 156 18.25 23.23 34.29
N SER A 157 17.51 22.27 33.73
CA SER A 157 17.93 20.87 33.68
C SER A 157 17.73 20.38 32.25
N SER A 158 18.84 20.13 31.57
CA SER A 158 18.90 19.49 30.26
C SER A 158 18.28 18.10 30.36
N VAL A 159 16.98 18.01 30.05
CA VAL A 159 16.30 16.74 29.81
C VAL A 159 16.89 16.17 28.53
N THR A 160 17.71 15.12 28.65
CA THR A 160 18.00 14.22 27.53
C THR A 160 16.66 13.65 27.10
N THR A 161 16.09 14.24 26.04
CA THR A 161 14.86 13.79 25.41
C THR A 161 15.02 12.33 25.04
N GLY A 162 14.41 11.45 25.84
CA GLY A 162 14.28 10.03 25.52
C GLY A 162 13.64 9.92 24.15
N THR A 163 14.45 9.67 23.13
CA THR A 163 13.99 9.53 21.76
C THR A 163 13.27 8.20 21.70
N GLN A 164 11.94 8.26 21.81
CA GLN A 164 11.09 7.09 21.71
C GLN A 164 11.37 6.38 20.37
N PRO A 165 11.53 5.05 20.34
CA PRO A 165 11.72 4.33 19.10
C PRO A 165 10.53 4.60 18.18
N ILE A 166 10.79 5.12 16.97
CA ILE A 166 9.74 5.28 15.96
C ILE A 166 9.35 3.85 15.55
N PRO A 167 8.10 3.41 15.78
CA PRO A 167 7.69 2.06 15.45
C PRO A 167 7.73 1.86 13.94
N ALA A 168 7.99 0.63 13.50
CA ALA A 168 7.74 0.24 12.13
C ALA A 168 6.31 0.58 11.71
N SER A 169 6.10 0.83 10.43
CA SER A 169 4.80 1.24 9.90
C SER A 169 4.40 0.40 8.70
N LEU A 170 3.15 -0.07 8.69
CA LEU A 170 2.52 -0.67 7.53
C LEU A 170 1.84 0.43 6.73
N ILE A 171 2.35 0.68 5.54
CA ILE A 171 1.78 1.60 4.57
C ILE A 171 1.03 0.77 3.53
N THR A 172 -0.26 1.04 3.41
CA THR A 172 -1.16 0.32 2.52
C THR A 172 -1.66 1.24 1.43
N PHE A 173 -1.56 0.78 0.17
CA PHE A 173 -2.07 1.49 -1.00
C PHE A 173 -3.28 0.70 -1.53
N THR A 174 -4.47 1.28 -1.47
CA THR A 174 -5.70 0.66 -1.99
C THR A 174 -6.09 1.37 -3.28
N ILE A 175 -6.08 0.67 -4.40
CA ILE A 175 -6.35 1.25 -5.73
C ILE A 175 -7.47 0.46 -6.39
N SER A 176 -8.56 1.17 -6.70
CA SER A 176 -9.74 0.62 -7.34
C SER A 176 -9.92 1.20 -8.73
N GLY A 177 -10.32 0.37 -9.69
CA GLY A 177 -10.51 0.78 -11.07
C GLY A 177 -11.36 -0.21 -11.85
N ASP A 178 -11.87 0.19 -13.01
CA ASP A 178 -12.60 -0.72 -13.89
C ASP A 178 -11.66 -1.74 -14.55
N SER A 179 -10.47 -1.28 -14.89
CA SER A 179 -9.47 -1.98 -15.66
C SER A 179 -8.10 -1.32 -15.45
N PHE A 180 -7.04 -2.10 -15.59
CA PHE A 180 -5.68 -1.61 -15.44
C PHE A 180 -4.83 -1.99 -16.65
N VAL A 181 -3.93 -1.11 -17.06
CA VAL A 181 -2.87 -1.47 -18.01
C VAL A 181 -1.82 -2.33 -17.32
N TYR A 182 -1.02 -3.06 -18.11
CA TYR A 182 -0.02 -3.98 -17.56
C TYR A 182 0.94 -3.23 -16.63
N ARG A 183 1.06 -3.71 -15.38
CA ARG A 183 1.89 -3.18 -14.29
C ARG A 183 1.48 -1.80 -13.73
N GLN A 184 0.32 -1.28 -14.11
CA GLN A 184 -0.13 0.07 -13.72
C GLN A 184 -0.03 0.32 -12.21
N VAL A 185 -0.69 -0.52 -11.40
CA VAL A 185 -0.75 -0.38 -9.94
C VAL A 185 0.66 -0.33 -9.32
N ARG A 186 1.56 -1.23 -9.71
CA ARG A 186 2.94 -1.26 -9.18
C ARG A 186 3.78 -0.06 -9.62
N ASN A 187 3.56 0.45 -10.83
CA ASN A 187 4.23 1.68 -11.30
C ASN A 187 3.70 2.91 -10.55
N MET A 188 2.39 2.97 -10.27
CA MET A 188 1.79 4.02 -9.44
C MET A 188 2.37 3.99 -8.04
N VAL A 189 2.36 2.82 -7.37
CA VAL A 189 2.94 2.64 -6.03
C VAL A 189 4.42 3.03 -5.99
N GLY A 190 5.21 2.61 -6.98
CA GLY A 190 6.63 3.00 -7.05
C GLY A 190 6.82 4.52 -7.12
N CYS A 191 5.95 5.22 -7.84
CA CYS A 191 5.96 6.69 -7.88
C CYS A 191 5.55 7.33 -6.56
N LEU A 192 4.49 6.84 -5.93
CA LEU A 192 4.05 7.31 -4.61
C LEU A 192 5.15 7.12 -3.57
N VAL A 193 5.89 6.01 -3.61
CA VAL A 193 6.99 5.76 -2.67
C VAL A 193 8.15 6.75 -2.85
N GLU A 194 8.53 7.10 -4.08
CA GLU A 194 9.57 8.13 -4.27
C GLU A 194 9.10 9.53 -3.84
N ILE A 195 7.80 9.83 -3.92
CA ILE A 195 7.19 11.05 -3.34
C ILE A 195 7.20 10.98 -1.80
N GLY A 196 6.85 9.85 -1.21
CA GLY A 196 6.87 9.63 0.24
C GLY A 196 8.28 9.75 0.83
N LYS A 197 9.32 9.39 0.06
CA LYS A 197 10.73 9.63 0.40
C LYS A 197 11.17 11.09 0.23
N GLY A 198 10.33 11.96 -0.32
CA GLY A 198 10.64 13.35 -0.61
C GLY A 198 11.53 13.58 -1.85
N LYS A 199 11.76 12.56 -2.67
CA LYS A 199 12.57 12.68 -3.90
C LYS A 199 11.82 13.29 -5.07
N LEU A 200 10.49 13.18 -5.05
CA LEU A 200 9.58 13.74 -6.04
C LEU A 200 8.51 14.55 -5.32
N GLN A 201 8.00 15.59 -5.99
CA GLN A 201 6.86 16.35 -5.50
C GLN A 201 5.53 15.71 -5.94
N PRO A 202 4.43 15.87 -5.18
CA PRO A 202 3.12 15.34 -5.56
C PRO A 202 2.66 15.76 -6.97
N THR A 203 2.94 17.01 -7.35
CA THR A 203 2.61 17.57 -8.66
C THR A 203 3.26 16.83 -9.83
N HIS A 204 4.37 16.12 -9.59
CA HIS A 204 5.04 15.33 -10.62
C HIS A 204 4.14 14.24 -11.23
N VAL A 205 3.12 13.77 -10.50
CA VAL A 205 2.13 12.84 -11.04
C VAL A 205 1.38 13.45 -12.22
N LYS A 206 1.01 14.74 -12.14
CA LYS A 206 0.32 15.44 -13.24
C LYS A 206 1.21 15.50 -14.47
N ASP A 207 2.48 15.88 -14.29
CA ASP A 207 3.46 15.89 -15.37
C ASP A 207 3.60 14.53 -16.04
N LEU A 208 3.60 13.43 -15.26
CA LEU A 208 3.69 12.09 -15.81
C LEU A 208 2.44 11.75 -16.64
N LEU A 209 1.24 12.04 -16.14
CA LEU A 209 0.00 11.79 -16.87
C LEU A 209 -0.09 12.63 -18.15
N GLU A 210 0.40 13.87 -18.14
CA GLU A 210 0.46 14.74 -19.32
C GLU A 210 1.48 14.27 -20.35
N LYS A 211 2.70 13.93 -19.91
CA LYS A 211 3.81 13.56 -20.81
C LYS A 211 3.67 12.18 -21.42
N ARG A 212 2.89 11.27 -20.81
CA ARG A 212 2.56 9.93 -21.34
C ARG A 212 3.79 9.09 -21.70
N GLN A 213 4.91 9.28 -21.01
CA GLN A 213 6.19 8.63 -21.28
C GLN A 213 6.66 7.79 -20.10
N ARG A 214 6.63 6.46 -20.26
CA ARG A 214 7.09 5.52 -19.22
C ARG A 214 8.52 5.75 -18.77
N LYS A 215 9.41 6.24 -19.64
CA LYS A 215 10.83 6.47 -19.30
C LYS A 215 11.03 7.54 -18.23
N LEU A 216 10.07 8.46 -18.07
CA LEU A 216 10.11 9.54 -17.09
C LEU A 216 9.59 9.08 -15.71
N ALA A 217 8.79 8.02 -15.68
CA ALA A 217 8.25 7.50 -14.44
C ALA A 217 9.31 6.68 -13.67
N PRO A 218 9.28 6.73 -12.33
CA PRO A 218 10.26 6.05 -11.48
C PRO A 218 10.20 4.52 -11.58
N ALA A 219 11.06 3.88 -10.78
CA ALA A 219 11.13 2.43 -10.68
C ALA A 219 9.78 1.85 -10.21
N MET A 220 9.47 0.65 -10.71
CA MET A 220 8.27 -0.07 -10.35
C MET A 220 8.43 -0.73 -8.98
N ALA A 221 7.38 -0.70 -8.16
CA ALA A 221 7.36 -1.44 -6.90
C ALA A 221 7.52 -2.97 -7.13
N PRO A 222 8.11 -3.74 -6.19
CA PRO A 222 8.17 -5.21 -6.24
C PRO A 222 6.80 -5.91 -6.40
N ALA A 223 6.79 -7.20 -6.69
CA ALA A 223 5.54 -7.93 -6.99
C ALA A 223 4.86 -8.46 -5.72
N HIS A 224 5.65 -8.94 -4.77
CA HIS A 224 5.20 -9.67 -3.57
C HIS A 224 4.36 -8.84 -2.60
N GLY A 225 4.31 -7.51 -2.76
CA GLY A 225 3.44 -6.66 -1.96
C GLY A 225 2.03 -6.47 -2.53
N LEU A 226 1.76 -6.92 -3.77
CA LEU A 226 0.49 -6.65 -4.47
C LEU A 226 -0.51 -7.80 -4.32
N PHE A 227 -1.73 -7.46 -3.93
CA PHE A 227 -2.86 -8.37 -3.77
C PHE A 227 -4.08 -7.86 -4.54
N LEU A 228 -4.77 -8.75 -5.23
CA LEU A 228 -6.14 -8.51 -5.67
C LEU A 228 -7.06 -8.88 -4.50
N VAL A 229 -7.80 -7.91 -3.96
CA VAL A 229 -8.60 -8.13 -2.74
C VAL A 229 -10.09 -8.20 -3.02
N ASP A 230 -10.56 -7.63 -4.13
CA ASP A 230 -11.97 -7.62 -4.48
C ASP A 230 -12.20 -7.47 -5.99
N VAL A 231 -13.28 -8.07 -6.48
CA VAL A 231 -13.78 -7.98 -7.85
C VAL A 231 -15.30 -7.85 -7.78
N GLU A 232 -15.82 -6.72 -8.23
CA GLU A 232 -17.27 -6.50 -8.30
C GLU A 232 -17.80 -6.84 -9.69
N HIS A 233 -19.01 -7.39 -9.73
CA HIS A 233 -19.70 -7.78 -10.96
C HIS A 233 -20.99 -6.96 -11.19
N GLY A 234 -21.18 -5.81 -10.53
CA GLY A 234 -22.36 -4.97 -10.76
C GLY A 234 -23.65 -5.65 -10.29
N ASP A 235 -24.64 -5.80 -11.17
CA ASP A 235 -25.98 -6.34 -10.85
C ASP A 235 -25.99 -7.87 -10.59
N PHE A 236 -24.84 -8.55 -10.71
CA PHE A 236 -24.73 -9.95 -10.33
C PHE A 236 -24.52 -10.07 -8.82
N SER A 237 -25.54 -10.55 -8.12
CA SER A 237 -25.43 -11.03 -6.74
C SER A 237 -25.25 -12.54 -6.74
N PHE A 238 -24.28 -13.06 -5.98
CA PHE A 238 -24.03 -14.49 -5.77
C PHE A 238 -24.27 -14.85 -4.32
#